data_AF-A0A7S2N0V6-F1
#
_entry.id   AF-A0A7S2N0V6-F1
#
_cell.length_a   1.000
_cell.length_b   1.000
_cell.length_c   1.000
_cell.angle_alpha   90.00
_cell.angle_beta   90.00
_cell.angle_gamma   90.00
#
_symmetry.space_group_name_H-M   'P 1'
#
loop_
_entity.id
_entity.type
_entity.pdbx_description
1 polymer ?
#
loop_
_entity_poly.entity_id
_entity_poly.type
_entity_poly.pdbx_seq_one_letter_code
_entity_poly.pdbx_strand_id
1 'polypeptide(L)'
;MFDQELKAQLNSALGERLRAFMKCTVRLLVFWAFALVAYQAFLLPGFGRLYVFFVIVRTLVHLVWAVIWLLIWKLSVMRIDGLRDRLRSHGTRMHAGDMAGCWPQVTRDYKAAVKIVDGLWRTSHVSLVQAFSFAYNITVSTFVMGVSQAIDPTRPANGPLGVFIMVYHTIIMCVALFLWARINSRCVSMKRASESLLYLAREHLGTVCREDTLDHLCFLEAVEEIPCGVEIDGVGLVSFKYVTPLLRIISIGIPVMVG
;
A
#
# COMPACT_ATOMS: atom_id res chain seq x y z
N MET A 1 -17.63 -9.88 -11.73
CA MET A 1 -16.97 -9.05 -12.77
C MET A 1 -15.45 -8.92 -12.55
N PHE A 2 -14.94 -8.85 -11.31
CA PHE A 2 -13.49 -8.74 -11.01
C PHE A 2 -12.61 -9.90 -11.52
N ASP A 3 -13.14 -11.12 -11.63
CA ASP A 3 -12.33 -12.32 -11.91
C ASP A 3 -11.80 -12.40 -13.36
N GLN A 4 -12.57 -11.95 -14.36
CA GLN A 4 -12.15 -12.04 -15.77
C GLN A 4 -11.05 -11.03 -16.12
N GLU A 5 -11.17 -9.80 -15.64
CA GLU A 5 -10.18 -8.76 -15.94
C GLU A 5 -8.88 -8.97 -15.15
N LEU A 6 -8.98 -9.43 -13.89
CA LEU A 6 -7.82 -9.86 -13.10
C LEU A 6 -7.08 -11.02 -13.79
N LYS A 7 -7.82 -12.02 -14.30
CA LYS A 7 -7.26 -13.13 -15.09
C LYS A 7 -6.58 -12.65 -16.37
N ALA A 8 -7.21 -11.75 -17.12
CA ALA A 8 -6.63 -11.19 -18.35
C ALA A 8 -5.30 -10.49 -18.07
N GLN A 9 -5.22 -9.72 -16.98
CA GLN A 9 -3.98 -9.03 -16.60
C GLN A 9 -2.88 -9.99 -16.15
N LEU A 10 -3.21 -11.02 -15.35
CA LEU A 10 -2.28 -12.09 -14.96
C LEU A 10 -1.65 -12.79 -16.16
N ASN A 11 -2.35 -12.87 -17.29
CA ASN A 11 -1.92 -13.53 -18.51
C ASN A 11 -1.17 -12.62 -19.50
N SER A 12 -1.13 -11.31 -19.28
CA SER A 12 -0.44 -10.33 -20.15
C SER A 12 1.06 -10.17 -19.84
N ALA A 13 1.80 -9.41 -20.66
CA ALA A 13 3.21 -9.05 -20.39
C ALA A 13 3.39 -8.27 -19.06
N LEU A 14 2.38 -7.48 -18.67
CA LEU A 14 2.28 -6.90 -17.32
C LEU A 14 2.17 -7.99 -16.23
N GLY A 15 1.51 -9.10 -16.54
CA GLY A 15 1.39 -10.28 -15.69
C GLY A 15 2.72 -11.00 -15.41
N GLU A 16 3.71 -10.95 -16.31
CA GLU A 16 5.05 -11.52 -16.04
C GLU A 16 5.80 -10.73 -14.96
N ARG A 17 5.81 -9.40 -15.06
CA ARG A 17 6.41 -8.52 -14.03
C ARG A 17 5.72 -8.71 -12.69
N LEU A 18 4.39 -8.84 -12.70
CA LEU A 18 3.60 -9.12 -11.49
C LEU A 18 3.97 -10.49 -10.89
N ARG A 19 4.03 -11.54 -11.70
CA ARG A 19 4.39 -12.89 -11.25
C ARG A 19 5.81 -12.96 -10.69
N ALA A 20 6.78 -12.29 -11.32
CA ALA A 20 8.16 -12.23 -10.83
C ALA A 20 8.23 -11.52 -9.46
N PHE A 21 7.57 -10.37 -9.33
CA PHE A 21 7.44 -9.65 -8.07
C PHE A 21 6.81 -10.54 -6.99
N MET A 22 5.65 -11.13 -7.28
CA MET A 22 4.94 -11.99 -6.32
C MET A 22 5.77 -13.22 -5.90
N LYS A 23 6.48 -13.87 -6.82
CA LYS A 23 7.37 -15.00 -6.47
C LYS A 23 8.47 -14.58 -5.49
N CYS A 24 9.13 -13.45 -5.73
CA CYS A 24 10.18 -12.95 -4.84
C CYS A 24 9.61 -12.55 -3.47
N THR A 25 8.54 -11.76 -3.49
CA THR A 25 7.90 -11.24 -2.28
C THR A 25 7.28 -12.35 -1.41
N VAL A 26 6.59 -13.33 -2.02
CA VAL A 26 6.04 -14.48 -1.28
C VAL A 26 7.16 -15.28 -0.61
N ARG A 27 8.28 -15.53 -1.29
CA ARG A 27 9.42 -16.24 -0.69
C ARG A 27 9.99 -15.48 0.52
N LEU A 28 10.15 -14.17 0.41
CA LEU A 28 10.63 -13.33 1.51
C LEU A 28 9.63 -13.33 2.68
N LEU A 29 8.33 -13.24 2.40
CA LEU A 29 7.30 -13.28 3.43
C LEU A 29 7.24 -14.65 4.13
N VAL A 30 7.36 -15.75 3.39
CA VAL A 30 7.42 -17.11 3.96
C VAL A 30 8.65 -17.27 4.84
N PHE A 31 9.82 -16.81 4.37
CA PHE A 31 11.05 -16.84 5.15
C PHE A 31 10.90 -16.04 6.46
N TRP A 32 10.35 -14.82 6.38
CA TRP A 32 10.09 -13.99 7.55
C TRP A 32 9.09 -14.65 8.50
N ALA A 33 7.99 -15.18 7.99
CA ALA A 33 6.97 -15.89 8.75
C ALA A 33 7.58 -17.05 9.53
N PHE A 34 8.44 -17.85 8.89
CA PHE A 34 9.13 -18.96 9.53
C PHE A 34 10.08 -18.46 10.64
N ALA A 35 10.85 -17.41 10.37
CA ALA A 35 11.74 -16.80 11.38
C ALA A 35 10.95 -16.27 12.59
N LEU A 36 9.79 -15.65 12.36
CA LEU A 36 8.93 -15.13 13.43
C LEU A 36 8.36 -16.26 14.30
N VAL A 37 7.86 -17.33 13.67
CA VAL A 37 7.34 -18.52 14.37
C VAL A 37 8.46 -19.19 15.18
N ALA A 38 9.65 -19.37 14.59
CA ALA A 38 10.80 -19.93 15.28
C ALA A 38 11.19 -19.08 16.50
N TYR A 39 11.29 -17.75 16.33
CA TYR A 39 11.61 -16.82 17.41
C TYR A 39 10.59 -16.88 18.56
N GLN A 40 9.29 -16.90 18.23
CA GLN A 40 8.23 -17.04 19.24
C GLN A 40 8.27 -18.39 19.96
N ALA A 41 8.58 -19.47 19.25
CA ALA A 41 8.73 -20.81 19.84
C ALA A 41 9.95 -20.88 20.79
N PHE A 42 11.07 -20.21 20.45
CA PHE A 42 12.26 -20.15 21.30
C PHE A 42 12.04 -19.32 22.58
N LEU A 43 11.28 -18.23 22.51
CA LEU A 43 11.05 -17.35 23.67
C LEU A 43 10.00 -17.88 24.65
N LEU A 44 9.11 -18.78 24.23
CA LEU A 44 7.99 -19.27 25.04
C LEU A 44 7.92 -20.81 25.06
N PRO A 45 8.98 -21.51 25.51
CA PRO A 45 9.08 -22.97 25.41
C PRO A 45 8.03 -23.72 26.26
N GLY A 46 7.39 -23.06 27.23
CA GLY A 46 6.43 -23.66 28.17
C GLY A 46 4.96 -23.69 27.73
N PHE A 47 4.59 -23.04 26.61
CA PHE A 47 3.18 -22.88 26.22
C PHE A 47 2.56 -24.10 25.49
N GLY A 48 3.35 -25.16 25.28
CA GLY A 48 2.86 -26.44 24.75
C GLY A 48 2.51 -26.43 23.25
N ARG A 49 2.16 -27.62 22.73
CA ARG A 49 1.87 -27.85 21.29
C ARG A 49 0.68 -27.01 20.77
N LEU A 50 -0.29 -26.73 21.64
CA LEU A 50 -1.50 -25.98 21.30
C LEU A 50 -1.16 -24.51 20.94
N TYR A 51 -0.31 -23.85 21.72
CA TYR A 51 0.15 -22.49 21.43
C TYR A 51 0.93 -22.40 20.12
N VAL A 52 1.85 -23.33 19.90
CA VAL A 52 2.62 -23.40 18.65
C VAL A 52 1.69 -23.58 17.44
N PHE A 53 0.67 -24.44 17.56
CA PHE A 53 -0.36 -24.59 16.53
C PHE A 53 -1.11 -23.27 16.27
N PHE A 54 -1.57 -22.57 17.30
CA PHE A 54 -2.24 -21.27 17.14
C PHE A 54 -1.34 -20.22 16.48
N VAL A 55 -0.06 -20.14 16.87
CA VAL A 55 0.92 -19.22 16.27
C VAL A 55 1.14 -19.53 14.78
N ILE A 56 1.23 -20.80 14.41
CA ILE A 56 1.36 -21.23 13.01
C ILE A 56 0.12 -20.82 12.21
N VAL A 57 -1.07 -21.16 12.70
CA VAL A 57 -2.34 -20.82 12.03
C VAL A 57 -2.47 -19.30 11.85
N ARG A 58 -2.20 -18.53 12.91
CA ARG A 58 -2.21 -17.07 12.86
C ARG A 58 -1.24 -16.54 11.81
N THR A 59 -0.01 -17.05 11.80
CA THR A 59 1.03 -16.64 10.85
C THR A 59 0.63 -16.95 9.41
N LEU A 60 0.01 -18.11 9.16
CA LEU A 60 -0.50 -18.46 7.83
C LEU A 60 -1.60 -17.51 7.37
N VAL A 61 -2.55 -17.15 8.24
CA VAL A 61 -3.59 -16.16 7.92
C VAL A 61 -2.97 -14.80 7.58
N HIS A 62 -2.00 -14.33 8.37
CA HIS A 62 -1.30 -13.06 8.10
C HIS A 62 -0.49 -13.11 6.80
N LEU A 63 0.10 -14.26 6.47
CA LEU A 63 0.82 -14.46 5.22
C LEU A 63 -0.11 -14.36 4.01
N VAL A 64 -1.22 -15.11 4.02
CA VAL A 64 -2.24 -15.05 2.95
C VAL A 64 -2.75 -13.62 2.78
N TRP A 65 -3.02 -12.95 3.89
CA TRP A 65 -3.44 -11.56 3.90
C TRP A 65 -2.41 -10.61 3.27
N ALA A 66 -1.15 -10.70 3.71
CA ALA A 66 -0.07 -9.87 3.18
C ALA A 66 0.14 -10.08 1.67
N VAL A 67 -0.01 -11.31 1.19
CA VAL A 67 0.08 -11.64 -0.23
C VAL A 67 -1.05 -10.98 -1.03
N ILE A 68 -2.29 -11.10 -0.56
CA ILE A 68 -3.45 -10.45 -1.20
C ILE A 68 -3.27 -8.93 -1.21
N TRP A 69 -2.89 -8.36 -0.08
CA TRP A 69 -2.67 -6.92 0.07
C TRP A 69 -1.58 -6.41 -0.87
N LEU A 70 -0.43 -7.11 -0.97
CA LEU A 70 0.67 -6.73 -1.86
C LEU A 70 0.30 -6.89 -3.34
N LEU A 71 -0.51 -7.90 -3.67
CA LEU A 71 -1.03 -8.10 -5.02
C LEU A 71 -1.91 -6.91 -5.44
N ILE A 72 -2.87 -6.54 -4.58
CA ILE A 72 -3.77 -5.41 -4.83
C ILE A 72 -2.98 -4.10 -4.97
N TRP A 73 -2.02 -3.87 -4.05
CA TRP A 73 -1.13 -2.73 -4.13
C TRP A 73 -0.35 -2.68 -5.44
N LYS A 74 0.29 -3.79 -5.83
CA LYS A 74 1.11 -3.85 -7.03
C LYS A 74 0.27 -3.64 -8.28
N LEU A 75 -0.93 -4.23 -8.36
CA LEU A 75 -1.88 -4.02 -9.45
C LEU A 75 -2.30 -2.55 -9.58
N SER A 76 -2.63 -1.92 -8.45
CA SER A 76 -3.00 -0.50 -8.41
C SER A 76 -1.89 0.38 -8.98
N VAL A 77 -0.65 0.11 -8.52
CA VAL A 77 0.54 0.83 -8.97
C VAL A 77 0.83 0.60 -10.45
N MET A 78 0.69 -0.62 -10.95
CA MET A 78 0.95 -0.96 -12.35
C MET A 78 -0.06 -0.34 -13.31
N ARG A 79 -1.34 -0.19 -12.90
CA ARG A 79 -2.35 0.50 -13.69
C ARG A 79 -2.01 1.98 -13.88
N ILE A 80 -1.61 2.66 -12.81
CA ILE A 80 -1.19 4.07 -12.86
C ILE A 80 0.10 4.21 -13.68
N ASP A 81 1.07 3.32 -13.49
CA ASP A 81 2.31 3.32 -14.27
C ASP A 81 2.05 3.12 -15.77
N GLY A 82 1.12 2.24 -16.15
CA GLY A 82 0.78 2.02 -17.56
C GLY A 82 0.22 3.29 -18.22
N LEU A 83 -0.65 4.03 -17.52
CA LEU A 83 -1.14 5.33 -18.00
C LEU A 83 -0.01 6.36 -18.10
N ARG A 84 0.88 6.36 -17.10
CA ARG A 84 2.03 7.24 -17.05
C ARG A 84 3.02 6.99 -18.19
N ASP A 85 3.34 5.73 -18.44
CA ASP A 85 4.29 5.33 -19.48
C ASP A 85 3.70 5.62 -20.86
N ARG A 86 2.37 5.50 -21.04
CA ARG A 86 1.67 6.00 -22.23
C ARG A 86 1.88 7.50 -22.39
N LEU A 87 1.54 8.33 -21.40
CA LEU A 87 1.77 9.79 -21.48
C LEU A 87 3.25 10.14 -21.78
N ARG A 88 4.21 9.45 -21.15
CA ARG A 88 5.66 9.66 -21.40
C ARG A 88 6.09 9.29 -22.81
N SER A 89 5.62 8.15 -23.31
CA SER A 89 5.95 7.68 -24.67
C SER A 89 5.45 8.64 -25.76
N HIS A 90 4.39 9.39 -25.48
CA HIS A 90 3.86 10.40 -26.39
C HIS A 90 4.56 11.76 -26.19
N GLY A 91 5.03 12.10 -24.98
CA GLY A 91 5.66 13.39 -24.69
C GLY A 91 7.16 13.52 -25.02
N THR A 92 7.92 12.42 -25.16
CA THR A 92 9.39 12.51 -25.29
C THR A 92 9.94 12.63 -26.71
N ARG A 93 9.15 12.43 -27.76
CA ARG A 93 9.65 12.45 -29.16
C ARG A 93 8.69 12.91 -30.27
N MET A 94 7.47 13.36 -29.99
CA MET A 94 6.46 13.53 -31.05
C MET A 94 5.94 14.95 -31.21
N HIS A 95 5.68 15.31 -32.47
CA HIS A 95 5.05 16.55 -32.90
C HIS A 95 3.62 16.62 -32.36
N ALA A 96 3.07 17.83 -32.25
CA ALA A 96 1.74 18.14 -31.68
C ALA A 96 0.54 17.33 -32.26
N GLY A 97 0.73 16.54 -33.33
CA GLY A 97 -0.32 15.75 -33.98
C GLY A 97 -0.59 14.36 -33.38
N ASP A 98 0.35 13.75 -32.64
CA ASP A 98 0.20 12.33 -32.24
C ASP A 98 -0.72 12.10 -31.02
N MET A 99 -1.09 13.16 -30.30
CA MET A 99 -2.08 13.14 -29.21
C MET A 99 -3.41 13.79 -29.60
N ALA A 100 -3.59 14.15 -30.87
CA ALA A 100 -4.81 14.79 -31.33
C ALA A 100 -6.00 13.82 -31.17
N GLY A 101 -7.06 14.26 -30.49
CA GLY A 101 -8.26 13.46 -30.22
C GLY A 101 -8.11 12.29 -29.23
N CYS A 102 -6.94 12.10 -28.60
CA CYS A 102 -6.73 10.96 -27.69
C CYS A 102 -7.08 11.26 -26.22
N TRP A 103 -7.14 12.54 -25.83
CA TRP A 103 -7.40 12.96 -24.44
C TRP A 103 -8.70 12.41 -23.85
N PRO A 104 -9.83 12.36 -24.59
CA PRO A 104 -11.05 11.70 -24.11
C PRO A 104 -10.85 10.22 -23.74
N GLN A 105 -9.99 9.52 -24.48
CA GLN A 105 -9.68 8.12 -24.21
C GLN A 105 -8.77 8.00 -22.97
N VAL A 106 -7.76 8.86 -22.84
CA VAL A 106 -6.87 8.88 -21.67
C VAL A 106 -7.66 9.19 -20.39
N THR A 107 -8.60 10.13 -20.44
CA THR A 107 -9.50 10.45 -19.32
C THR A 107 -10.39 9.26 -18.96
N ARG A 108 -10.95 8.56 -19.95
CA ARG A 108 -11.74 7.33 -19.72
C ARG A 108 -10.90 6.24 -19.07
N ASP A 109 -9.69 6.01 -19.58
CA ASP A 109 -8.79 5.00 -19.04
C ASP A 109 -8.34 5.34 -17.60
N TYR A 110 -8.14 6.62 -17.29
CA TYR A 110 -7.87 7.09 -15.93
C TYR A 110 -9.06 6.84 -14.99
N LYS A 111 -10.27 7.27 -15.36
CA LYS A 111 -11.48 7.03 -14.55
C LYS A 111 -11.75 5.54 -14.36
N ALA A 112 -11.48 4.71 -15.37
CA ALA A 112 -11.56 3.25 -15.27
C ALA A 112 -10.52 2.70 -14.28
N ALA A 113 -9.27 3.17 -14.34
CA ALA A 113 -8.23 2.78 -13.40
C ALA A 113 -8.61 3.18 -11.96
N VAL A 114 -9.10 4.40 -11.75
CA VAL A 114 -9.59 4.87 -10.45
C VAL A 114 -10.71 3.96 -9.93
N LYS A 115 -11.73 3.68 -10.75
CA LYS A 115 -12.85 2.81 -10.36
C LYS A 115 -12.39 1.41 -9.98
N ILE A 116 -11.42 0.85 -10.70
CA ILE A 116 -10.85 -0.47 -10.39
C ILE A 116 -10.08 -0.43 -9.08
N VAL A 117 -9.18 0.55 -8.90
CA VAL A 117 -8.38 0.68 -7.67
C VAL A 117 -9.28 0.93 -6.47
N ASP A 118 -10.22 1.85 -6.58
CA ASP A 118 -11.20 2.13 -5.54
C ASP A 118 -12.05 0.89 -5.22
N GLY A 119 -12.52 0.18 -6.25
CA GLY A 119 -13.19 -1.10 -6.10
C GLY A 119 -12.32 -2.12 -5.36
N LEU A 120 -11.06 -2.29 -5.74
CA LEU A 120 -10.14 -3.23 -5.11
C LEU A 120 -9.88 -2.91 -3.64
N TRP A 121 -9.88 -1.65 -3.21
CA TRP A 121 -9.58 -1.28 -1.83
C TRP A 121 -10.82 -1.14 -0.95
N ARG A 122 -11.91 -0.57 -1.48
CA ARG A 122 -13.18 -0.40 -0.75
C ARG A 122 -13.98 -1.69 -0.66
N THR A 123 -14.12 -2.45 -1.75
CA THR A 123 -14.96 -3.67 -1.75
C THR A 123 -14.29 -4.89 -1.11
N SER A 124 -12.96 -4.91 -1.08
CA SER A 124 -12.22 -5.99 -0.43
C SER A 124 -12.18 -5.87 1.10
N HIS A 125 -12.61 -4.72 1.65
CA HIS A 125 -12.48 -4.35 3.06
C HIS A 125 -11.05 -4.50 3.60
N VAL A 126 -10.05 -4.47 2.71
CA VAL A 126 -8.65 -4.71 3.07
C VAL A 126 -8.09 -3.61 3.95
N SER A 127 -8.50 -2.36 3.74
CA SER A 127 -8.16 -1.25 4.64
C SER A 127 -8.75 -1.45 6.05
N LEU A 128 -10.01 -1.91 6.12
CA LEU A 128 -10.73 -2.14 7.37
C LEU A 128 -10.14 -3.30 8.18
N VAL A 129 -9.89 -4.45 7.53
CA VAL A 129 -9.30 -5.63 8.18
C VAL A 129 -7.88 -5.33 8.67
N GLN A 130 -7.11 -4.52 7.93
CA GLN A 130 -5.78 -4.07 8.37
C GLN A 130 -5.89 -3.18 9.61
N ALA A 131 -6.86 -2.25 9.65
CA ALA A 131 -7.09 -1.38 10.80
C ALA A 131 -7.54 -2.19 12.04
N PHE A 132 -8.48 -3.13 11.89
CA PHE A 132 -8.90 -4.03 12.97
C PHE A 132 -7.77 -4.92 13.46
N SER A 133 -6.98 -5.50 12.55
CA SER A 133 -5.82 -6.31 12.91
C SER A 133 -4.82 -5.50 13.74
N PHE A 134 -4.60 -4.23 13.38
CA PHE A 134 -3.73 -3.35 14.14
C PHE A 134 -4.29 -3.03 15.53
N ALA A 135 -5.57 -2.62 15.61
CA ALA A 135 -6.23 -2.31 16.87
C ALA A 135 -6.21 -3.52 17.82
N TYR A 136 -6.59 -4.70 17.32
CA TYR A 136 -6.55 -5.96 18.06
C TYR A 136 -5.14 -6.25 18.59
N ASN A 137 -4.11 -6.12 17.76
CA ASN A 137 -2.74 -6.39 18.18
C ASN A 137 -2.23 -5.40 19.24
N ILE A 138 -2.57 -4.11 19.13
CA ILE A 138 -2.26 -3.14 20.19
C ILE A 138 -2.98 -3.54 21.48
N THR A 139 -4.29 -3.76 21.44
CA THR A 139 -5.08 -4.11 22.63
C THR A 139 -4.56 -5.36 23.32
N VAL A 140 -4.26 -6.43 22.56
CA VAL A 140 -3.69 -7.66 23.11
C VAL A 140 -2.31 -7.40 23.69
N SER A 141 -1.46 -6.63 23.01
CA SER A 141 -0.11 -6.32 23.51
C SER A 141 -0.16 -5.52 24.81
N THR A 142 -1.00 -4.47 24.87
CA THR A 142 -1.21 -3.66 26.08
C THR A 142 -1.80 -4.49 27.21
N PHE A 143 -2.75 -5.38 26.92
CA PHE A 143 -3.34 -6.27 27.92
C PHE A 143 -2.31 -7.26 28.48
N VAL A 144 -1.52 -7.90 27.61
CA VAL A 144 -0.45 -8.82 28.03
C VAL A 144 0.62 -8.10 28.85
N MET A 145 0.99 -6.88 28.47
CA MET A 145 1.91 -6.04 29.26
C MET A 145 1.30 -5.70 30.63
N GLY A 146 0.05 -5.25 30.68
CA GLY A 146 -0.64 -4.91 31.94
C GLY A 146 -0.80 -6.09 32.89
N VAL A 147 -1.20 -7.26 32.39
CA VAL A 147 -1.30 -8.50 33.18
C VAL A 147 0.08 -8.94 33.67
N SER A 148 1.12 -8.86 32.83
CA SER A 148 2.48 -9.22 33.24
C SER A 148 2.99 -8.34 34.38
N GLN A 149 2.67 -7.04 34.38
CA GLN A 149 3.05 -6.12 35.47
C GLN A 149 2.24 -6.35 36.74
N ALA A 150 0.96 -6.73 36.63
CA ALA A 150 0.13 -7.02 37.78
C ALA A 150 0.56 -8.31 38.51
N ILE A 151 1.08 -9.30 37.77
CA ILE A 151 1.56 -10.58 38.31
C ILE A 151 2.97 -10.45 38.92
N ASP A 152 3.86 -9.71 38.28
CA ASP A 152 5.23 -9.50 38.76
C ASP A 152 5.64 -8.03 38.56
N PRO A 153 5.44 -7.18 39.58
CA PRO A 153 5.77 -5.75 39.51
C PRO A 153 7.27 -5.47 39.33
N THR A 154 8.12 -6.46 39.60
CA THR A 154 9.58 -6.33 39.47
C THR A 154 10.05 -6.58 38.05
N ARG A 155 9.21 -7.20 37.21
CA ARG A 155 9.47 -7.30 35.76
C ARG A 155 9.21 -5.95 35.10
N PRO A 156 10.15 -5.46 34.26
CA PRO A 156 9.91 -4.25 33.50
C PRO A 156 8.67 -4.43 32.61
N ALA A 157 7.80 -3.41 32.60
CA ALA A 157 6.64 -3.31 31.72
C ALA A 157 6.97 -3.65 30.26
N ASN A 158 8.18 -3.22 29.88
CA ASN A 158 8.75 -3.27 28.54
C ASN A 158 9.77 -4.41 28.42
N GLY A 159 9.40 -5.63 28.84
CA GLY A 159 10.22 -6.80 28.55
C GLY A 159 10.57 -6.88 27.04
N PRO A 160 11.69 -7.52 26.67
CA PRO A 160 12.19 -7.54 25.29
C PRO A 160 11.16 -8.04 24.26
N LEU A 161 10.25 -8.93 24.67
CA LEU A 161 9.13 -9.38 23.85
C LEU A 161 8.09 -8.28 23.56
N GLY A 162 7.71 -7.47 24.56
CA GLY A 162 6.74 -6.39 24.40
C GLY A 162 7.27 -5.28 23.49
N VAL A 163 8.54 -4.89 23.69
CA VAL A 163 9.26 -3.95 22.81
C VAL A 163 9.31 -4.48 21.38
N PHE A 164 9.71 -5.74 21.19
CA PHE A 164 9.77 -6.36 19.87
C PHE A 164 8.40 -6.34 19.17
N ILE A 165 7.32 -6.69 19.88
CA ILE A 165 5.96 -6.68 19.33
C ILE A 165 5.53 -5.27 18.92
N MET A 166 5.77 -4.25 19.77
CA MET A 166 5.44 -2.86 19.46
C MET A 166 6.20 -2.35 18.23
N VAL A 167 7.51 -2.59 18.17
CA VAL A 167 8.35 -2.19 17.03
C VAL A 167 7.90 -2.90 15.75
N TYR A 168 7.64 -4.20 15.81
CA TYR A 168 7.18 -5.00 14.66
C TYR A 168 5.87 -4.46 14.07
N HIS A 169 4.85 -4.22 14.89
CA HIS A 169 3.56 -3.70 14.42
C HIS A 169 3.69 -2.28 13.87
N THR A 170 4.53 -1.47 14.49
CA THR A 170 4.80 -0.11 14.04
C THR A 170 5.46 -0.12 12.67
N ILE A 171 6.47 -0.95 12.44
CA ILE A 171 7.11 -1.12 11.13
C ILE A 171 6.10 -1.55 10.08
N ILE A 172 5.24 -2.52 10.38
CA ILE A 172 4.21 -2.99 9.44
C ILE A 172 3.25 -1.86 9.05
N MET A 173 2.78 -1.08 10.02
CA MET A 173 1.92 0.07 9.74
C MET A 173 2.62 1.13 8.89
N CYS A 174 3.87 1.45 9.22
CA CYS A 174 4.69 2.37 8.45
C CYS A 174 4.80 1.92 6.99
N VAL A 175 5.09 0.64 6.76
CA VAL A 175 5.18 0.04 5.41
C VAL A 175 3.82 0.11 4.71
N ALA A 176 2.74 -0.26 5.38
CA ALA A 176 1.40 -0.23 4.80
C ALA A 176 0.99 1.17 4.36
N LEU A 177 1.12 2.15 5.26
CA LEU A 177 0.82 3.56 5.01
C LEU A 177 1.71 4.14 3.90
N PHE A 178 3.01 3.81 3.90
CA PHE A 178 3.93 4.24 2.85
C PHE A 178 3.51 3.74 1.46
N LEU A 179 3.15 2.46 1.36
CA LEU A 179 2.74 1.84 0.11
C LEU A 179 1.37 2.36 -0.37
N TRP A 180 0.41 2.59 0.53
CA TRP A 180 -0.84 3.29 0.20
C TRP A 180 -0.61 4.72 -0.29
N ALA A 181 0.19 5.52 0.44
CA ALA A 181 0.55 6.87 0.03
C ALA A 181 1.28 6.90 -1.32
N ARG A 182 2.01 5.82 -1.66
CA ARG A 182 2.70 5.70 -2.94
C ARG A 182 1.75 5.62 -4.13
N ILE A 183 0.56 5.02 -3.99
CA ILE A 183 -0.47 4.98 -5.05
C ILE A 183 -0.87 6.42 -5.40
N ASN A 184 -1.34 7.16 -4.41
CA ASN A 184 -1.72 8.57 -4.52
C ASN A 184 -0.59 9.44 -5.10
N SER A 185 0.64 9.24 -4.61
CA SER A 185 1.79 10.02 -5.07
C SER A 185 2.08 9.89 -6.57
N ARG A 186 1.73 8.75 -7.18
CA ARG A 186 1.94 8.55 -8.61
C ARG A 186 0.90 9.29 -9.46
N CYS A 187 -0.22 9.71 -8.88
CA CYS A 187 -1.21 10.52 -9.55
C CYS A 187 -0.93 12.02 -9.39
N VAL A 188 -0.76 12.50 -8.14
CA VAL A 188 -0.83 13.93 -7.82
C VAL A 188 0.39 14.48 -7.04
N SER A 189 1.47 13.71 -6.84
CA SER A 189 2.59 14.21 -6.02
C SER A 189 3.32 15.39 -6.67
N MET A 190 3.46 16.47 -5.89
CA MET A 190 4.37 17.59 -6.20
C MET A 190 5.84 17.30 -5.83
N LYS A 191 6.11 16.40 -4.87
CA LYS A 191 7.50 16.06 -4.46
C LYS A 191 8.22 15.18 -5.47
N ARG A 192 7.48 14.33 -6.18
CA ARG A 192 7.98 13.55 -7.33
C ARG A 192 7.41 14.13 -8.62
N ALA A 193 7.42 15.46 -8.75
CA ALA A 193 6.83 16.18 -9.86
C ALA A 193 7.18 15.49 -11.20
N SER A 194 8.45 15.25 -11.50
CA SER A 194 8.90 14.58 -12.74
C SER A 194 8.32 13.18 -13.04
N GLU A 195 7.61 12.57 -12.10
CA GLU A 195 7.09 11.21 -12.19
C GLU A 195 5.60 11.06 -11.95
N SER A 196 4.87 12.11 -11.58
CA SER A 196 3.43 12.01 -11.35
C SER A 196 2.64 12.16 -12.64
N LEU A 197 1.49 11.48 -12.71
CA LEU A 197 0.59 11.55 -13.85
C LEU A 197 0.18 13.00 -14.14
N LEU A 198 -0.18 13.75 -13.09
CA LEU A 198 -0.58 15.15 -13.21
C LEU A 198 0.54 16.04 -13.76
N TYR A 199 1.78 15.85 -13.32
CA TYR A 199 2.90 16.64 -13.83
C TYR A 199 3.15 16.35 -15.31
N LEU A 200 3.20 15.08 -15.70
CA LEU A 200 3.40 14.69 -17.09
C LEU A 200 2.26 15.23 -17.97
N ALA A 201 1.03 15.20 -17.47
CA ALA A 201 -0.11 15.80 -18.15
C ALA A 201 0.07 17.31 -18.33
N ARG A 202 0.53 18.03 -17.30
CA ARG A 202 0.77 19.48 -17.35
C ARG A 202 1.92 19.85 -18.29
N GLU A 203 2.91 18.98 -18.45
CA GLU A 203 4.01 19.18 -19.42
C GLU A 203 3.48 19.35 -20.86
N HIS A 204 2.30 18.80 -21.16
CA HIS A 204 1.69 18.90 -22.48
C HIS A 204 0.93 20.21 -22.72
N LEU A 205 0.66 21.05 -21.70
CA LEU A 205 -0.19 22.26 -21.81
C LEU A 205 0.26 23.24 -22.93
N GLY A 206 1.55 23.29 -23.25
CA GLY A 206 2.08 24.15 -24.32
C GLY A 206 2.07 23.53 -25.72
N THR A 207 1.69 22.26 -25.85
CA THR A 207 1.81 21.46 -27.08
C THR A 207 0.50 20.89 -27.59
N VAL A 208 -0.59 21.02 -26.82
CA VAL A 208 -1.91 20.50 -27.16
C VAL A 208 -2.56 21.36 -28.24
N CYS A 209 -3.15 20.70 -29.24
CA CYS A 209 -3.95 21.34 -30.27
C CYS A 209 -5.12 22.12 -29.65
N ARG A 210 -5.48 23.26 -30.26
CA ARG A 210 -6.57 24.12 -29.77
C ARG A 210 -7.90 23.36 -29.61
N GLU A 211 -8.17 22.43 -30.51
CA GLU A 211 -9.38 21.61 -30.54
C GLU A 211 -9.46 20.64 -29.34
N ASP A 212 -8.31 20.18 -28.84
CA ASP A 212 -8.20 19.20 -27.75
C ASP A 212 -7.98 19.84 -26.37
N THR A 213 -7.89 21.17 -26.30
CA THR A 213 -7.52 21.88 -25.07
C THR A 213 -8.55 21.65 -23.97
N LEU A 214 -9.85 21.62 -24.30
CA LEU A 214 -10.91 21.35 -23.32
C LEU A 214 -10.82 19.94 -22.76
N ASP A 215 -10.55 18.94 -23.60
CA ASP A 215 -10.43 17.55 -23.17
C ASP A 215 -9.18 17.31 -22.31
N HIS A 216 -8.09 17.99 -22.64
CA HIS A 216 -6.88 17.99 -21.82
C HIS A 216 -7.10 18.64 -20.46
N LEU A 217 -7.78 19.79 -20.41
CA LEU A 217 -8.15 20.43 -19.14
C LEU A 217 -9.09 19.54 -18.31
N CYS A 218 -10.07 18.89 -18.95
CA CYS A 218 -10.96 17.93 -18.28
C CYS A 218 -10.19 16.73 -17.71
N PHE A 219 -9.13 16.27 -18.40
CA PHE A 219 -8.23 15.25 -17.86
C PHE A 219 -7.50 15.73 -16.60
N LEU A 220 -6.92 16.93 -16.64
CA LEU A 220 -6.21 17.52 -15.50
C LEU A 220 -7.13 17.67 -14.29
N GLU A 221 -8.32 18.22 -14.50
CA GLU A 221 -9.36 18.35 -13.47
C GLU A 221 -9.76 16.98 -12.90
N ALA A 222 -9.98 15.97 -13.75
CA ALA A 222 -10.31 14.63 -13.29
C ALA A 222 -9.20 14.00 -12.41
N VAL A 223 -7.92 14.26 -12.71
CA VAL A 223 -6.79 13.76 -11.91
C VAL A 223 -6.67 14.51 -10.57
N GLU A 224 -7.00 15.80 -10.56
CA GLU A 224 -6.95 16.65 -9.36
C GLU A 224 -8.12 16.40 -8.41
N GLU A 225 -9.35 16.31 -8.94
CA GLU A 225 -10.56 16.11 -8.13
C GLU A 225 -10.71 14.67 -7.64
N ILE A 226 -10.29 13.70 -8.45
CA ILE A 226 -10.45 12.28 -8.15
C ILE A 226 -9.08 11.58 -8.15
N PRO A 227 -8.20 11.90 -7.18
CA PRO A 227 -6.89 11.27 -7.09
C PRO A 227 -7.02 9.79 -6.80
N CYS A 228 -6.42 8.95 -7.65
CA CYS A 228 -6.38 7.51 -7.41
C CYS A 228 -5.58 7.19 -6.14
N GLY A 229 -6.19 6.52 -5.16
CA GLY A 229 -5.52 6.16 -3.93
C GLY A 229 -6.36 5.27 -3.03
N VAL A 230 -5.85 5.05 -1.82
CA VAL A 230 -6.57 4.30 -0.78
C VAL A 230 -7.19 5.30 0.18
N GLU A 231 -8.49 5.17 0.39
CA GLU A 231 -9.23 5.94 1.36
C GLU A 231 -9.52 5.09 2.61
N ILE A 232 -9.31 5.71 3.77
CA ILE A 232 -9.69 5.14 5.05
C ILE A 232 -10.95 5.86 5.50
N ASP A 233 -12.02 5.10 5.76
CA ASP A 233 -13.29 5.66 6.21
C ASP A 233 -13.09 6.50 7.50
N GLY A 234 -13.70 7.68 7.55
CA GLY A 234 -13.54 8.65 8.63
C GLY A 234 -12.20 9.41 8.68
N VAL A 235 -11.21 9.07 7.86
CA VAL A 235 -9.89 9.75 7.81
C VAL A 235 -9.62 10.41 6.45
N GLY A 236 -10.11 9.81 5.37
CA GLY A 236 -9.91 10.28 4.00
C GLY A 236 -8.71 9.63 3.31
N LEU A 237 -8.23 10.29 2.25
CA LEU A 237 -7.24 9.73 1.32
C LEU A 237 -5.83 9.66 1.92
N VAL A 238 -5.23 8.47 1.89
CA VAL A 238 -3.86 8.26 2.39
C VAL A 238 -2.87 8.95 1.45
N SER A 239 -2.09 9.89 1.99
CA SER A 239 -1.10 10.67 1.24
C SER A 239 0.19 10.87 2.04
N PHE A 240 1.29 11.16 1.35
CA PHE A 240 2.57 11.44 2.01
C PHE A 240 2.53 12.68 2.93
N LYS A 241 1.55 13.57 2.78
CA LYS A 241 1.33 14.71 3.68
C LYS A 241 1.03 14.24 5.10
N TYR A 242 0.29 13.14 5.25
CA TYR A 242 -0.05 12.55 6.55
C TYR A 242 0.96 11.49 7.00
N VAL A 243 1.47 10.70 6.06
CA VAL A 243 2.39 9.59 6.39
C VAL A 243 3.78 10.10 6.82
N THR A 244 4.30 11.17 6.21
CA THR A 244 5.66 11.65 6.56
C THR A 244 5.77 12.16 8.01
N PRO A 245 4.84 12.99 8.52
CA PRO A 245 4.85 13.38 9.93
C PRO A 245 4.70 12.18 10.88
N LEU A 246 3.80 11.25 10.56
CA LEU A 246 3.59 10.05 11.38
C LEU A 246 4.86 9.19 11.47
N LEU A 247 5.54 8.97 10.34
CA LEU A 247 6.82 8.26 10.30
C LEU A 247 7.89 8.96 11.14
N ARG A 248 7.93 10.29 11.14
CA ARG A 248 8.86 11.07 11.97
C ARG A 248 8.56 10.90 13.47
N ILE A 249 7.29 11.02 13.86
CA ILE A 249 6.85 10.81 15.24
C ILE A 249 7.23 9.41 15.70
N ILE A 250 6.95 8.40 14.88
CA ILE A 250 7.31 7.00 15.16
C ILE A 250 8.84 6.82 15.30
N SER A 251 9.62 7.41 14.40
CA SER A 251 11.10 7.29 14.42
C SER A 251 11.73 7.92 15.66
N ILE A 252 11.07 8.90 16.28
CA ILE A 252 11.49 9.54 17.52
C ILE A 252 10.90 8.80 18.73
N GLY A 253 9.65 8.35 18.64
CA GLY A 253 8.92 7.69 19.71
C GLY A 253 9.40 6.27 20.02
N ILE A 254 9.83 5.50 19.01
CA ILE A 254 10.38 4.15 19.23
C ILE A 254 11.62 4.21 20.15
N PRO A 255 12.66 5.02 19.88
CA PRO A 255 13.80 5.16 20.79
C PRO A 255 13.39 5.55 22.22
N VAL A 256 12.40 6.44 22.38
CA VAL A 256 11.92 6.89 23.70
C VAL A 256 11.11 5.83 24.44
N MET A 257 10.42 4.93 23.74
CA MET A 257 9.67 3.82 24.36
C MET A 257 10.56 2.59 24.63
N VAL A 258 11.72 2.51 24.01
CA VAL A 258 12.67 1.39 24.13
C VAL A 258 13.84 1.70 25.07
N GLY A 259 14.18 2.99 25.24
CA GLY A 259 15.11 3.48 26.27
C GLY A 259 14.43 3.82 27.58
#